data_AF-A0A521TP41-F1
#
_entry.id   AF-A0A521TP41-F1
#
_cell.length_a   1.000
_cell.length_b   1.000
_cell.length_c   1.000
_cell.angle_alpha   90.00
_cell.angle_beta   90.00
_cell.angle_gamma   90.00
#
_symmetry.space_group_name_H-M   'P 1'
#
loop_
_entity.id
_entity.type
_entity.pdbx_description
1 polymer ?
#
loop_
_entity_poly.entity_id
_entity_poly.type
_entity_poly.pdbx_seq_one_letter_code
_entity_poly.pdbx_strand_id
1 'polypeptide(L)'
;MARAAHWTRIETPIGFLGIVAWPDVLAAILFEHEIAARDETIGRRIGIAEWLAESTLTRETGRQLVEYFAGNRTTFDLPIVPEGTPFDRSVWQRVSRIPFGQTRTYLDVARDIDRPASSRAVGQANGRNPLPIVIPCHRVVGSSGDDRGYAGGVATKRYLLAHEGAIPPAGGSWLDWGARLAARDAATRIGPRGTHIYCRPTCRYTSRIRRVPALFENAAAARLAGFRACRVCDPG
;
A
#
# COMPACT_ATOMS: atom_id res chain seq x y z
N MET A 1 14.65 0.23 26.33
CA MET A 1 14.25 -0.55 27.52
C MET A 1 13.59 -1.81 27.03
N ALA A 2 13.98 -2.96 27.59
CA ALA A 2 13.32 -4.24 27.40
C ALA A 2 11.83 -4.14 27.81
N ARG A 3 10.90 -4.53 26.94
CA ARG A 3 9.45 -4.47 27.19
C ARG A 3 8.80 -5.84 26.93
N ALA A 4 7.73 -6.13 27.67
CA ALA A 4 6.88 -7.28 27.37
C ALA A 4 5.89 -6.94 26.25
N ALA A 5 5.71 -7.85 25.29
CA ALA A 5 4.80 -7.68 24.16
C ALA A 5 3.84 -8.85 24.04
N HIS A 6 2.57 -8.55 23.80
CA HIS A 6 1.58 -9.56 23.41
C HIS A 6 1.74 -9.90 21.95
N TRP A 7 1.55 -11.17 21.60
CA TRP A 7 1.59 -11.57 20.20
C TRP A 7 0.58 -12.67 19.87
N THR A 8 0.20 -12.71 18.60
CA THR A 8 -0.56 -13.80 17.99
C THR A 8 -0.12 -13.97 16.53
N ARG A 9 -0.60 -15.01 15.86
CA ARG A 9 -0.45 -15.15 14.41
C ARG A 9 -1.78 -15.52 13.77
N ILE A 10 -1.98 -15.04 12.56
CA ILE A 10 -3.13 -15.38 11.72
C ILE A 10 -2.65 -15.91 10.38
N GLU A 11 -3.42 -16.82 9.80
CA GLU A 11 -3.25 -17.25 8.41
C GLU A 11 -3.94 -16.25 7.48
N THR A 12 -3.30 -15.92 6.36
CA THR A 12 -3.84 -14.98 5.36
C THR A 12 -3.49 -15.44 3.95
N PRO A 13 -4.13 -14.88 2.91
CA PRO A 13 -3.78 -15.21 1.51
C PRO A 13 -2.33 -14.92 1.10
N ILE A 14 -1.57 -14.17 1.91
CA ILE A 14 -0.15 -13.86 1.68
C ILE A 14 0.79 -14.61 2.65
N GLY A 15 0.30 -15.69 3.26
CA GLY A 15 1.02 -16.48 4.27
C GLY A 15 0.66 -16.05 5.69
N PHE A 16 1.45 -16.50 6.67
CA PHE A 16 1.23 -16.13 8.07
C PHE A 16 1.62 -14.68 8.33
N LEU A 17 0.78 -13.97 9.10
CA LEU A 17 1.11 -12.67 9.68
C LEU A 17 1.23 -12.80 11.20
N GLY A 18 2.33 -12.32 11.74
CA GLY A 18 2.54 -12.15 13.17
C GLY A 18 2.08 -10.77 13.58
N ILE A 19 1.33 -10.68 14.67
CA ILE A 19 0.79 -9.43 15.21
C ILE A 19 1.42 -9.24 16.57
N VAL A 20 2.04 -8.09 16.78
CA VAL A 20 2.75 -7.76 18.02
C VAL A 20 2.22 -6.45 18.56
N ALA A 21 1.84 -6.44 19.83
CA ALA A 21 1.32 -5.25 20.50
C ALA A 21 1.97 -5.04 21.86
N TRP A 22 2.18 -3.76 22.17
CA TRP A 22 2.29 -3.30 23.56
C TRP A 22 0.90 -3.36 24.23
N PRO A 23 0.77 -3.10 25.54
CA PRO A 23 -0.54 -3.15 26.21
C PRO A 23 -1.63 -2.33 25.50
N ASP A 24 -1.28 -1.13 25.01
CA ASP A 24 -2.28 -0.17 24.49
C ASP A 24 -2.11 0.18 23.00
N VAL A 25 -1.02 -0.24 22.35
CA VAL A 25 -0.74 0.14 20.96
C VAL A 25 -0.16 -1.02 20.15
N LEU A 26 -0.55 -1.08 18.87
CA LEU A 26 0.01 -2.04 17.93
C LEU A 26 1.46 -1.65 17.62
N ALA A 27 2.37 -2.60 17.83
CA ALA A 27 3.80 -2.37 17.75
C ALA A 27 4.39 -2.82 16.40
N ALA A 28 4.00 -4.00 15.92
CA ALA A 28 4.48 -4.52 14.64
C ALA A 28 3.50 -5.50 13.97
N ILE A 29 3.59 -5.57 12.64
CA ILE A 29 3.08 -6.69 11.84
C ILE A 29 4.26 -7.33 11.13
N LEU A 30 4.39 -8.65 11.29
CA LEU A 30 5.52 -9.45 10.82
C LEU A 30 5.06 -10.37 9.69
N PHE A 31 5.80 -10.42 8.59
CA PHE A 31 5.60 -11.44 7.56
C PHE A 31 6.13 -12.80 8.01
N GLU A 32 5.71 -13.87 7.34
CA GLU A 32 6.05 -15.24 7.73
C GLU A 32 7.55 -15.51 7.94
N HIS A 33 8.40 -14.99 7.04
CA HIS A 33 9.86 -15.11 7.16
C HIS A 33 10.44 -14.38 8.39
N GLU A 34 9.74 -13.35 8.88
CA GLU A 34 10.06 -12.64 10.12
C GLU A 34 9.59 -13.42 11.35
N ILE A 35 8.43 -14.09 11.28
CA ILE A 35 7.91 -14.94 12.38
C ILE A 35 8.82 -16.13 12.64
N ALA A 36 9.32 -16.77 11.58
CA ALA A 36 10.17 -17.97 11.67
C ALA A 36 11.54 -17.66 12.26
N ALA A 37 12.05 -16.44 12.07
CA ALA A 37 13.31 -15.95 12.64
C ALA A 37 13.20 -15.59 14.13
N ARG A 38 12.36 -16.32 14.87
CA ARG A 38 11.72 -15.96 16.14
C ARG A 38 12.64 -15.65 17.32
N ASP A 39 13.94 -15.59 17.13
CA ASP A 39 14.88 -15.74 18.24
C ASP A 39 15.64 -14.46 18.63
N GLU A 40 15.87 -13.49 17.74
CA GLU A 40 16.85 -12.46 18.12
C GLU A 40 16.75 -11.11 17.39
N THR A 41 16.32 -11.09 16.12
CA THR A 41 16.43 -9.86 15.31
C THR A 41 15.23 -8.93 15.48
N ILE A 42 14.02 -9.47 15.60
CA ILE A 42 12.81 -8.66 15.83
C ILE A 42 12.74 -8.24 17.29
N GLY A 43 12.92 -9.18 18.23
CA GLY A 43 13.01 -8.87 19.66
C GLY A 43 14.03 -7.77 19.94
N ARG A 44 15.24 -7.82 19.33
CA ARG A 44 16.23 -6.73 19.46
C ARG A 44 15.84 -5.45 18.71
N ARG A 45 15.23 -5.53 17.52
CA ARG A 45 14.81 -4.36 16.73
C ARG A 45 13.72 -3.53 17.41
N ILE A 46 12.75 -4.18 18.05
CA ILE A 46 11.63 -3.52 18.75
C ILE A 46 11.74 -3.57 20.28
N GLY A 47 12.86 -4.07 20.82
CA GLY A 47 13.17 -4.05 22.26
C GLY A 47 12.29 -4.97 23.11
N ILE A 48 11.81 -6.08 22.55
CA ILE A 48 11.03 -7.08 23.28
C ILE A 48 11.98 -7.96 24.09
N ALA A 49 11.72 -8.05 25.39
CA ALA A 49 12.41 -8.98 26.28
C ALA A 49 11.54 -10.16 26.71
N GLU A 50 10.22 -10.03 26.59
CA GLU A 50 9.28 -11.06 27.00
C GLU A 50 8.09 -11.11 26.03
N TRP A 51 7.73 -12.32 25.62
CA TRP A 51 6.57 -12.58 24.78
C TRP A 51 5.42 -13.07 25.63
N LEU A 52 4.34 -12.30 25.67
CA LEU A 52 3.09 -12.63 26.34
C LEU A 52 2.10 -13.24 25.34
N ALA A 53 1.14 -14.01 25.86
CA ALA A 53 0.04 -14.55 25.08
C ALA A 53 -0.81 -13.43 24.44
N GLU A 54 -1.64 -13.81 23.48
CA GLU A 54 -2.57 -12.93 22.77
C GLU A 54 -3.37 -12.00 23.72
N SER A 55 -3.45 -10.71 23.38
CA SER A 55 -4.30 -9.72 24.04
C SER A 55 -5.54 -9.38 23.23
N THR A 56 -6.44 -8.59 23.81
CA THR A 56 -7.60 -8.01 23.10
C THR A 56 -7.17 -7.25 21.84
N LEU A 57 -6.09 -6.47 21.91
CA LEU A 57 -5.61 -5.67 20.78
C LEU A 57 -5.02 -6.53 19.66
N THR A 58 -4.27 -7.58 19.98
CA THR A 58 -3.75 -8.50 18.94
C THR A 58 -4.88 -9.29 18.28
N ARG A 59 -5.89 -9.71 19.05
CA ARG A 59 -7.10 -10.37 18.53
C ARG A 59 -7.89 -9.45 17.61
N GLU A 60 -8.12 -8.21 18.03
CA GLU A 60 -8.86 -7.20 17.25
C GLU A 60 -8.12 -6.85 15.96
N THR A 61 -6.80 -6.67 16.02
CA THR A 61 -5.97 -6.48 14.82
C THR A 61 -6.11 -7.66 13.85
N GLY A 62 -6.10 -8.89 14.39
CA GLY A 62 -6.29 -10.10 13.59
C GLY A 62 -7.64 -10.14 12.88
N ARG A 63 -8.72 -9.81 13.59
CA ARG A 63 -10.07 -9.69 13.02
C ARG A 63 -10.13 -8.69 11.88
N GLN A 64 -9.60 -7.48 12.07
CA GLN A 64 -9.59 -6.46 11.01
C GLN A 64 -8.75 -6.86 9.79
N LEU A 65 -7.61 -7.54 9.99
CA LEU A 65 -6.81 -8.06 8.88
C LEU A 65 -7.58 -9.13 8.08
N VAL A 66 -8.28 -10.04 8.76
CA VAL A 66 -9.13 -11.04 8.09
C VAL A 66 -10.24 -10.36 7.29
N GLU A 67 -10.91 -9.35 7.84
CA GLU A 67 -11.92 -8.57 7.12
C GLU A 67 -11.36 -7.83 5.91
N TYR A 68 -10.15 -7.28 6.04
CA TYR A 68 -9.44 -6.63 4.95
C TYR A 68 -9.19 -7.63 3.82
N PHE A 69 -8.62 -8.80 4.11
CA PHE A 69 -8.36 -9.84 3.10
C PHE A 69 -9.63 -10.46 2.51
N ALA A 70 -10.75 -10.44 3.24
CA ALA A 70 -12.06 -10.81 2.73
C ALA A 70 -12.71 -9.75 1.82
N GLY A 71 -12.13 -8.54 1.73
CA GLY A 71 -12.67 -7.43 0.95
C GLY A 71 -13.79 -6.65 1.66
N ASN A 72 -14.06 -6.96 2.92
CA ASN A 72 -15.13 -6.33 3.72
C ASN A 72 -14.66 -5.08 4.48
N ARG A 73 -13.36 -4.74 4.40
CA ARG A 73 -12.76 -3.60 5.08
C ARG A 73 -11.76 -2.88 4.19
N THR A 74 -11.85 -1.55 4.18
CA THR A 74 -10.93 -0.66 3.44
C THR A 74 -10.10 0.26 4.36
N THR A 75 -10.43 0.33 5.65
CA THR A 75 -9.76 1.17 6.66
C THR A 75 -9.53 0.37 7.95
N PHE A 76 -8.45 0.70 8.67
CA PHE A 76 -8.16 0.12 9.99
C PHE A 76 -8.46 1.13 11.09
N ASP A 77 -9.07 0.64 12.17
CA ASP A 77 -9.32 1.41 13.39
C ASP A 77 -8.54 0.74 14.52
N LEU A 78 -7.26 1.10 14.61
CA LEU A 78 -6.30 0.48 15.52
C LEU A 78 -5.44 1.57 16.18
N PRO A 79 -5.16 1.46 17.49
CA PRO A 79 -4.25 2.37 18.15
C PRO A 79 -2.82 2.10 17.66
N ILE A 80 -2.29 2.99 16.83
CA ILE A 80 -0.94 2.89 16.26
C ILE A 80 -0.08 4.09 16.68
N VAL A 81 1.12 3.81 17.18
CA VAL A 81 2.16 4.82 17.45
C VAL A 81 3.48 4.26 16.93
N PRO A 82 3.76 4.37 15.63
CA PRO A 82 4.92 3.72 15.05
C PRO A 82 6.22 4.37 15.56
N GLU A 83 7.09 3.53 16.12
CA GLU A 83 8.40 3.93 16.64
C GLU A 83 9.41 4.08 15.50
N GLY A 84 10.10 5.23 15.41
CA GLY A 84 11.04 5.54 14.33
C GLY A 84 11.57 6.97 14.42
N THR A 85 12.41 7.40 13.48
CA THR A 85 12.91 8.79 13.47
C THR A 85 11.77 9.78 13.18
N PRO A 86 11.91 11.08 13.52
CA PRO A 86 10.90 12.08 13.15
C PRO A 86 10.58 12.11 11.65
N PHE A 87 11.59 11.85 10.80
CA PHE A 87 11.41 11.74 9.35
C PHE A 87 10.63 10.48 8.95
N ASP A 88 10.95 9.32 9.53
CA ASP A 88 10.21 8.09 9.21
C ASP A 88 8.74 8.22 9.63
N ARG A 89 8.47 8.79 10.81
CA ARG A 89 7.10 9.03 11.29
C ARG A 89 6.31 9.97 10.38
N SER A 90 6.92 11.03 9.84
CA SER A 90 6.22 11.92 8.90
C SER A 90 5.89 11.21 7.58
N VAL A 91 6.80 10.37 7.07
CA VAL A 91 6.54 9.51 5.91
C VAL A 91 5.40 8.55 6.18
N TRP A 92 5.43 7.82 7.30
CA TRP A 92 4.40 6.85 7.65
C TRP A 92 3.03 7.51 7.84
N GLN A 93 2.98 8.66 8.52
CA GLN A 93 1.74 9.43 8.67
C GLN A 93 1.17 9.84 7.30
N ARG A 94 2.02 10.26 6.36
CA ARG A 94 1.57 10.60 5.00
C ARG A 94 1.10 9.37 4.23
N VAL A 95 1.80 8.25 4.34
CA VAL A 95 1.46 6.98 3.69
C VAL A 95 0.14 6.41 4.22
N SER A 96 -0.14 6.52 5.53
CA SER A 96 -1.42 6.12 6.14
C SER A 96 -2.63 6.86 5.57
N ARG A 97 -2.43 8.03 4.95
CA ARG A 97 -3.48 8.82 4.29
C ARG A 97 -3.70 8.44 2.82
N ILE A 98 -2.94 7.50 2.26
CA ILE A 98 -3.18 7.03 0.89
C ILE A 98 -4.42 6.12 0.91
N PRO A 99 -5.51 6.44 0.21
CA PRO A 99 -6.74 5.63 0.28
C PRO A 99 -6.57 4.22 -0.28
N PHE A 100 -7.44 3.30 0.16
CA PHE A 100 -7.56 1.96 -0.43
C PHE A 100 -7.77 2.04 -1.94
N GLY A 101 -7.06 1.20 -2.69
CA GLY A 101 -7.15 1.17 -4.16
C GLY A 101 -6.40 2.30 -4.87
N GLN A 102 -5.76 3.21 -4.14
CA GLN A 102 -4.94 4.28 -4.71
C GLN A 102 -3.46 4.03 -4.49
N THR A 103 -2.64 4.58 -5.40
CA THR A 103 -1.17 4.58 -5.27
C THR A 103 -0.61 6.00 -5.26
N ARG A 104 0.61 6.13 -4.75
CA ARG A 104 1.44 7.35 -4.85
C ARG A 104 2.86 6.96 -5.22
N THR A 105 3.60 7.86 -5.85
CA THR A 105 5.03 7.67 -6.04
C THR A 105 5.83 8.12 -4.82
N TYR A 106 7.06 7.64 -4.70
CA TYR A 106 7.99 8.16 -3.69
C TYR A 106 8.18 9.68 -3.78
N LEU A 107 8.12 10.24 -4.99
CA LEU A 107 8.22 11.70 -5.20
C LEU A 107 6.95 12.42 -4.73
N ASP A 108 5.77 11.85 -4.95
CA ASP A 108 4.52 12.44 -4.45
C ASP A 108 4.54 12.51 -2.92
N VAL A 109 4.92 11.41 -2.26
CA VAL A 109 5.06 11.38 -0.80
C VAL A 109 6.12 12.39 -0.33
N ALA A 110 7.26 12.49 -1.03
CA ALA A 110 8.31 13.45 -0.71
C ALA A 110 7.85 14.91 -0.84
N ARG A 111 7.03 15.23 -1.84
CA ARG A 111 6.41 16.56 -2.01
C ARG A 111 5.41 16.86 -0.90
N ASP A 112 4.57 15.89 -0.54
CA ASP A 112 3.52 16.07 0.45
C ASP A 112 4.03 16.24 1.89
N ILE A 113 5.32 15.96 2.14
CA ILE A 113 6.00 16.22 3.41
C ILE A 113 6.98 17.39 3.33
N ASP A 114 6.88 18.22 2.28
CA ASP A 114 7.74 19.38 2.01
C ASP A 114 9.24 19.04 1.89
N ARG A 115 9.55 17.86 1.36
CA ARG A 115 10.92 17.36 1.13
C ARG A 115 11.10 16.78 -0.28
N PRO A 116 10.85 17.54 -1.36
CA PRO A 116 10.82 17.00 -2.74
C PRO A 116 12.13 16.32 -3.18
N ALA A 117 13.28 16.75 -2.64
CA ALA A 117 14.60 16.13 -2.93
C ALA A 117 14.82 14.77 -2.22
N SER A 118 13.92 14.34 -1.33
CA SER A 118 14.13 13.20 -0.44
C SER A 118 13.45 11.91 -0.90
N SER A 119 13.13 11.76 -2.18
CA SER A 119 12.45 10.56 -2.73
C SER A 119 13.12 9.23 -2.33
N ARG A 120 14.46 9.18 -2.35
CA ARG A 120 15.21 7.97 -1.93
C ARG A 120 15.10 7.71 -0.44
N ALA A 121 15.16 8.75 0.39
CA ALA A 121 15.01 8.64 1.84
C ALA A 121 13.58 8.20 2.22
N VAL A 122 12.57 8.71 1.52
CA VAL A 122 11.18 8.25 1.64
C VAL A 122 11.07 6.75 1.33
N GLY A 123 11.73 6.28 0.26
CA GLY A 123 11.77 4.84 -0.05
C GLY A 123 12.35 3.99 1.08
N GLN A 124 13.43 4.46 1.71
CA GLN A 124 14.04 3.77 2.85
C GLN A 124 13.13 3.80 4.10
N ALA A 125 12.52 4.94 4.41
CA ALA A 125 11.55 5.07 5.49
C ALA A 125 10.33 4.16 5.27
N ASN A 126 9.81 4.09 4.05
CA ASN A 126 8.70 3.21 3.66
C ASN A 126 9.06 1.73 3.84
N GLY A 127 10.31 1.34 3.55
CA GLY A 127 10.82 -0.01 3.77
C GLY A 127 11.00 -0.39 5.24
N ARG A 128 11.16 0.60 6.14
CA ARG A 128 11.28 0.40 7.60
C ARG A 128 9.94 0.43 8.33
N ASN A 129 8.82 0.51 7.60
CA ASN A 129 7.49 0.54 8.18
C ASN A 129 7.27 -0.66 9.12
N PRO A 130 7.04 -0.45 10.43
CA PRO A 130 6.80 -1.54 11.37
C PRO A 130 5.41 -2.17 11.23
N LEU A 131 4.47 -1.49 10.56
CA LEU A 131 3.06 -1.87 10.48
C LEU A 131 2.63 -2.00 9.02
N PRO A 132 3.19 -2.94 8.22
CA PRO A 132 2.73 -3.18 6.85
C PRO A 132 1.22 -3.48 6.82
N ILE A 133 0.59 -3.21 5.66
CA ILE A 133 -0.86 -3.33 5.41
C ILE A 133 -1.69 -2.26 6.13
N VAL A 134 -1.52 -2.11 7.45
CA VAL A 134 -2.19 -1.07 8.27
C VAL A 134 -1.65 0.31 7.91
N ILE A 135 -0.32 0.49 7.92
CA ILE A 135 0.36 1.58 7.22
C ILE A 135 0.67 1.05 5.82
N PRO A 136 0.00 1.54 4.77
CA PRO A 136 -0.08 0.86 3.49
C PRO A 136 1.14 1.16 2.60
N CYS A 137 2.33 0.76 3.05
CA CYS A 137 3.60 1.00 2.35
C CYS A 137 3.66 0.33 0.96
N HIS A 138 2.81 -0.67 0.70
CA HIS A 138 2.63 -1.28 -0.62
C HIS A 138 1.99 -0.33 -1.64
N ARG A 139 1.23 0.69 -1.20
CA ARG A 139 0.61 1.72 -2.07
C ARG A 139 1.63 2.74 -2.61
N VAL A 140 2.86 2.73 -2.12
CA VAL A 140 3.94 3.60 -2.63
C VAL A 140 4.74 2.85 -3.70
N VAL A 141 4.80 3.40 -4.90
CA VAL A 141 5.39 2.75 -6.10
C VAL A 141 6.48 3.61 -6.75
N GLY A 142 7.39 2.97 -7.48
CA GLY A 142 8.38 3.68 -8.29
C GLY A 142 7.72 4.39 -9.48
N SER A 143 8.32 5.49 -9.96
CA SER A 143 7.86 6.21 -11.15
C SER A 143 7.92 5.36 -12.43
N SER A 144 8.82 4.36 -12.47
CA SER A 144 8.93 3.37 -13.54
C SER A 144 7.93 2.22 -13.43
N GLY A 145 7.20 2.10 -12.31
CA GLY A 145 6.36 0.93 -12.01
C GLY A 145 7.15 -0.31 -11.56
N ASP A 146 8.45 -0.17 -11.28
CA ASP A 146 9.23 -1.26 -10.69
C ASP A 146 8.86 -1.47 -9.22
N ASP A 147 8.34 -2.66 -8.91
CA ASP A 147 7.94 -3.10 -7.56
C ASP A 147 9.13 -3.65 -6.75
N ARG A 148 10.34 -3.11 -6.90
CA ARG A 148 11.51 -3.60 -6.16
C ARG A 148 11.43 -3.19 -4.68
N GLY A 149 11.77 -4.11 -3.77
CA GLY A 149 12.07 -3.80 -2.36
C GLY A 149 10.87 -3.66 -1.41
N TYR A 150 9.96 -4.63 -1.38
CA TYR A 150 8.93 -4.73 -0.34
C TYR A 150 9.34 -5.74 0.74
N ALA A 151 9.13 -5.42 2.02
CA ALA A 151 9.52 -6.28 3.14
C ALA A 151 8.90 -7.69 3.02
N GLY A 152 7.61 -7.78 2.68
CA GLY A 152 6.93 -9.06 2.43
C GLY A 152 7.22 -9.68 1.06
N GLY A 153 8.17 -9.15 0.28
CA GLY A 153 8.47 -9.58 -1.09
C GLY A 153 7.56 -8.98 -2.16
N VAL A 154 8.04 -9.02 -3.41
CA VAL A 154 7.36 -8.42 -4.57
C VAL A 154 6.00 -9.07 -4.84
N ALA A 155 5.88 -10.39 -4.65
CA ALA A 155 4.64 -11.13 -4.85
C ALA A 155 3.53 -10.61 -3.91
N THR A 156 3.85 -10.44 -2.63
CA THR A 156 2.94 -9.88 -1.62
C THR A 156 2.50 -8.46 -1.96
N LYS A 157 3.43 -7.59 -2.34
CA LYS A 157 3.10 -6.22 -2.77
C LYS A 157 2.09 -6.22 -3.93
N ARG A 158 2.32 -7.07 -4.93
CA ARG A 158 1.43 -7.19 -6.08
C ARG A 158 0.07 -7.77 -5.70
N TYR A 159 0.05 -8.78 -4.84
CA TYR A 159 -1.20 -9.32 -4.30
C TYR A 159 -2.01 -8.22 -3.63
N LEU A 160 -1.42 -7.46 -2.70
CA LEU A 160 -2.10 -6.40 -1.97
C LEU A 160 -2.61 -5.30 -2.90
N LEU A 161 -1.80 -4.85 -3.85
CA LEU A 161 -2.23 -3.87 -4.84
C LEU A 161 -3.37 -4.42 -5.73
N ALA A 162 -3.36 -5.70 -6.07
CA ALA A 162 -4.43 -6.33 -6.84
C ALA A 162 -5.73 -6.51 -6.03
N HIS A 163 -5.59 -6.96 -4.78
CA HIS A 163 -6.66 -7.08 -3.80
C HIS A 163 -7.40 -5.76 -3.59
N GLU A 164 -6.65 -4.67 -3.53
CA GLU A 164 -7.24 -3.34 -3.40
C GLU A 164 -7.82 -2.77 -4.70
N GLY A 165 -7.61 -3.45 -5.83
CA GLY A 165 -7.95 -2.93 -7.14
C GLY A 165 -7.14 -1.69 -7.50
N ALA A 166 -5.86 -1.64 -7.09
CA ALA A 166 -4.87 -0.61 -7.42
C ALA A 166 -3.96 -1.00 -8.62
N ILE A 167 -3.81 -2.30 -8.89
CA ILE A 167 -3.24 -2.85 -10.13
C ILE A 167 -4.00 -4.15 -10.52
N PRO A 168 -3.87 -4.66 -11.76
CA PRO A 168 -4.38 -5.99 -12.13
C PRO A 168 -3.67 -7.11 -11.37
N PRO A 169 -4.34 -8.23 -11.06
CA PRO A 169 -3.68 -9.42 -10.56
C PRO A 169 -2.62 -9.92 -11.55
N ALA A 170 -1.60 -10.63 -11.03
CA ALA A 170 -0.51 -11.16 -11.85
C ALA A 170 -1.06 -12.04 -13.00
N GLY A 171 -0.67 -11.71 -14.24
CA GLY A 171 -1.17 -12.38 -15.45
C GLY A 171 -2.48 -11.80 -16.01
N GLY A 172 -3.14 -10.88 -15.31
CA GLY A 172 -4.33 -10.16 -15.77
C GLY A 172 -3.98 -9.00 -16.71
N SER A 173 -4.85 -8.78 -17.70
CA SER A 173 -4.75 -7.61 -18.58
C SER A 173 -5.17 -6.34 -17.85
N TRP A 174 -4.47 -5.23 -18.09
CA TRP A 174 -4.90 -3.89 -17.66
C TRP A 174 -6.27 -3.49 -18.26
N LEU A 175 -6.74 -4.16 -19.32
CA LEU A 175 -8.09 -4.01 -19.87
C LEU A 175 -9.18 -4.50 -18.95
N ASP A 176 -9.09 -5.75 -18.51
CA ASP A 176 -10.14 -6.38 -17.69
C ASP A 176 -10.23 -5.68 -16.34
N TRP A 177 -9.09 -5.23 -15.84
CA TRP A 177 -8.99 -4.42 -14.63
C TRP A 177 -9.52 -2.99 -14.82
N GLY A 178 -9.18 -2.33 -15.94
CA GLY A 178 -9.73 -1.03 -16.31
C GLY A 178 -11.25 -1.07 -16.51
N ALA A 179 -11.80 -2.14 -17.09
CA ALA A 179 -13.23 -2.37 -17.23
C ALA A 179 -13.93 -2.61 -15.88
N ARG A 180 -13.29 -3.31 -14.94
CA ARG A 180 -13.78 -3.50 -13.56
C ARG A 180 -13.77 -2.21 -12.73
N LEU A 181 -12.77 -1.35 -12.89
CA LEU A 181 -12.77 0.00 -12.30
C LEU A 181 -13.81 0.92 -12.97
N ALA A 182 -13.98 0.81 -14.29
CA ALA A 182 -15.02 1.54 -15.03
C ALA A 182 -16.45 1.14 -14.62
N ALA A 183 -16.63 -0.11 -14.21
CA ALA A 183 -17.89 -0.58 -13.63
C ALA A 183 -18.18 0.06 -12.26
N ARG A 184 -17.20 0.72 -11.62
CA ARG A 184 -17.39 1.47 -10.36
C ARG A 184 -17.76 2.94 -10.58
N ASP A 185 -17.33 3.57 -11.68
CA ASP A 185 -17.77 4.92 -12.09
C ASP A 185 -17.40 5.25 -13.56
N ALA A 186 -18.39 5.62 -14.38
CA ALA A 186 -18.24 6.02 -15.78
C ALA A 186 -17.45 7.34 -15.97
N ALA A 187 -17.26 8.13 -14.91
CA ALA A 187 -16.51 9.39 -14.95
C ALA A 187 -14.98 9.20 -15.02
N THR A 188 -14.47 8.04 -14.60
CA THR A 188 -13.01 7.79 -14.51
C THR A 188 -12.30 7.94 -15.85
N ARG A 189 -11.10 8.54 -15.86
CA ARG A 189 -10.21 8.65 -17.04
C ARG A 189 -8.84 8.03 -16.77
N ILE A 190 -8.28 7.38 -17.79
CA ILE A 190 -7.01 6.64 -17.69
C ILE A 190 -5.98 7.25 -18.63
N GLY A 191 -4.80 7.62 -18.14
CA GLY A 191 -3.72 8.16 -18.97
C GLY A 191 -2.37 7.45 -18.78
N PRO A 192 -1.77 6.84 -19.82
CA PRO A 192 -0.39 6.36 -19.71
C PRO A 192 0.57 7.55 -19.51
N ARG A 193 1.31 7.54 -18.40
CA ARG A 193 2.15 8.68 -17.95
C ARG A 193 3.18 9.15 -18.98
N GLY A 194 3.62 8.30 -19.91
CA GLY A 194 4.59 8.66 -20.96
C GLY A 194 3.99 9.35 -22.20
N THR A 195 2.67 9.34 -22.37
CA THR A 195 2.04 9.89 -23.60
C THR A 195 1.32 11.21 -23.39
N HIS A 196 1.02 11.57 -22.12
CA HIS A 196 0.18 12.71 -21.78
C HIS A 196 -1.19 12.69 -22.49
N ILE A 197 -1.71 11.49 -22.79
CA ILE A 197 -3.03 11.30 -23.37
C ILE A 197 -3.90 10.60 -22.32
N TYR A 198 -5.11 11.09 -22.05
CA TYR A 198 -6.08 10.34 -21.25
C TYR A 198 -7.19 9.76 -22.13
N CYS A 199 -7.75 8.62 -21.70
CA CYS A 199 -8.74 7.82 -22.42
C CYS A 199 -9.92 7.48 -21.50
N ARG A 200 -11.06 7.09 -22.11
CA ARG A 200 -12.08 6.32 -21.38
C ARG A 200 -11.53 4.93 -21.04
N PRO A 201 -11.95 4.31 -19.93
CA PRO A 201 -11.49 2.98 -19.57
C PRO A 201 -11.72 1.92 -20.65
N THR A 202 -12.82 2.04 -21.39
CA THR A 202 -13.24 1.16 -22.49
C THR A 202 -12.53 1.42 -23.82
N CYS A 203 -11.62 2.39 -23.90
CA CYS A 203 -10.92 2.73 -25.13
C CYS A 203 -9.98 1.59 -25.57
N ARG A 204 -9.97 1.24 -26.86
CA ARG A 204 -9.04 0.22 -27.38
C ARG A 204 -7.55 0.48 -27.10
N TYR A 205 -7.13 1.71 -26.82
CA TYR A 205 -5.72 2.01 -26.46
C TYR A 205 -5.40 1.73 -24.99
N THR A 206 -6.39 1.66 -24.09
CA THR A 206 -6.13 1.24 -22.70
C THR A 206 -5.60 -0.19 -22.66
N SER A 207 -5.94 -1.03 -23.65
CA SER A 207 -5.32 -2.35 -23.89
C SER A 207 -3.83 -2.39 -24.01
N ARG A 208 -3.24 -1.30 -24.47
CA ARG A 208 -1.81 -1.25 -24.78
C ARG A 208 -1.01 -0.66 -23.62
N ILE A 209 -1.67 -0.28 -22.53
CA ILE A 209 -1.03 0.26 -21.35
C ILE A 209 -0.33 -0.89 -20.61
N ARG A 210 1.00 -0.88 -20.62
CA ARG A 210 1.86 -1.89 -19.97
C ARG A 210 2.41 -1.43 -18.62
N ARG A 211 2.16 -0.17 -18.23
CA ARG A 211 2.64 0.45 -16.99
C ARG A 211 1.47 1.06 -16.23
N VAL A 212 1.61 1.27 -14.93
CA VAL A 212 0.58 1.89 -14.08
C VAL A 212 0.16 3.24 -14.67
N PRO A 213 -1.10 3.41 -15.14
CA PRO A 213 -1.55 4.67 -15.69
C PRO A 213 -1.80 5.70 -14.57
N ALA A 214 -1.86 6.98 -14.92
CA ALA A 214 -2.53 7.97 -14.10
C ALA A 214 -4.04 7.75 -14.22
N LEU A 215 -4.75 7.79 -13.08
CA LEU A 215 -6.20 7.75 -13.03
C LEU A 215 -6.67 9.15 -12.62
N PHE A 216 -7.68 9.64 -13.33
CA PHE A 216 -8.32 10.93 -13.05
C PHE A 216 -9.80 10.69 -12.78
N GLU A 217 -10.33 11.40 -11.80
CA GLU A 217 -11.75 11.38 -11.44
C GLU A 217 -12.64 11.75 -12.63
N ASN A 218 -12.20 12.74 -13.42
CA ASN A 218 -12.87 13.20 -14.62
C ASN A 218 -11.88 13.83 -15.60
N ALA A 219 -12.38 14.26 -16.75
CA ALA A 219 -11.54 14.88 -17.77
C ALA A 219 -11.00 16.27 -17.42
N ALA A 220 -11.68 17.02 -16.55
CA ALA A 220 -11.17 18.30 -16.07
C ALA A 220 -9.91 18.09 -15.23
N ALA A 221 -9.93 17.12 -14.31
CA ALA A 221 -8.75 16.72 -13.53
C ALA A 221 -7.60 16.25 -14.42
N ALA A 222 -7.89 15.49 -15.48
CA ALA A 222 -6.88 15.06 -16.45
C ALA A 222 -6.24 16.23 -17.21
N ARG A 223 -7.06 17.19 -17.66
CA ARG A 223 -6.57 18.40 -18.35
C ARG A 223 -5.71 19.27 -17.43
N LEU A 224 -6.15 19.46 -16.18
CA LEU A 224 -5.38 20.21 -15.17
C LEU A 224 -4.01 19.57 -14.91
N ALA A 225 -3.94 18.24 -14.94
CA ALA A 225 -2.68 17.49 -14.83
C ALA A 225 -1.82 17.50 -16.12
N GLY A 226 -2.22 18.25 -17.16
CA GLY A 226 -1.47 18.39 -18.40
C GLY A 226 -1.66 17.23 -19.39
N PHE A 227 -2.75 16.46 -19.28
CA PHE A 227 -3.07 15.41 -20.23
C PHE A 227 -4.08 15.92 -21.27
N ARG A 228 -3.85 15.60 -22.55
CA ARG A 228 -4.81 15.87 -23.62
C ARG A 228 -5.76 14.70 -23.85
N ALA A 229 -6.95 14.99 -24.35
CA ALA A 229 -7.94 13.97 -24.67
C ALA A 229 -7.43 13.03 -25.79
N CYS A 230 -7.72 11.73 -25.65
CA CYS A 230 -7.51 10.77 -26.71
C CYS A 230 -8.48 11.06 -27.88
N ARG A 231 -7.92 11.24 -29.08
CA ARG A 231 -8.71 11.51 -30.29
C ARG A 231 -9.57 10.32 -30.75
N VAL A 232 -9.35 9.12 -30.19
CA VAL A 232 -10.05 7.91 -30.65
C VAL A 232 -11.26 7.58 -29.80
N CYS A 233 -11.18 7.67 -28.48
CA CYS A 233 -12.35 7.43 -27.63
C CYS A 233 -13.08 8.71 -27.19
N ASP A 234 -12.55 9.87 -27.60
CA ASP A 234 -13.00 11.22 -27.23
C ASP A 234 -13.60 11.31 -25.83
N PRO A 235 -12.75 11.22 -24.79
CA PRO A 235 -13.20 10.97 -23.44
C PRO A 235 -14.03 12.09 -22.81
N GLY A 236 -14.19 13.26 -23.44
CA GLY A 236 -15.00 14.38 -22.95
C GLY A 236 -14.45 14.99 -21.69
#